data_AF-A0A522C414-F1
#
_entry.id   AF-A0A522C414-F1
#
_cell.length_a   1.000
_cell.length_b   1.000
_cell.length_c   1.000
_cell.angle_alpha   90.00
_cell.angle_beta   90.00
_cell.angle_gamma   90.00
#
_symmetry.space_group_name_H-M   'P 1'
#
loop_
_entity.id
_entity.type
_entity.pdbx_description
1 polymer ?
#
loop_
_entity_poly.entity_id
_entity_poly.type
_entity_poly.pdbx_seq_one_letter_code
_entity_poly.pdbx_strand_id
1 'polypeptide(L)'
;DSGRLQTIQVAGTTLSFAEIKAALQPAPTAGNDTLFGFTTNDLLEGGDGDDLIDGVSGNDTLRGGAGSDHIQGCGLLDGGDGGDYIAGSGELRGGAGDDAIYLSPADRTVSYAVYGGDGNDVISSYGFYNPPDSPTPAGSLIDGGLGNDTISLSAKDTFVHRAGDGVDTVSAGDSVIRMEGLKLSDLLLSNNWGNRLVIANKNAWQTDSVTISNYYASSTTRPVLRVLAESGTGYVDVSAAAVAAQTAVGNVMNNVLIGTEGADTLDGAAGDDQLQGRGGADVLYGSAGIDALYGGVGNDQLYGGSENDNLDGGEGDDLLDGGTGSDTLYANSGNDTLLGGSGDDQYSTWGIDYGSGSNLSIVENDATAGNLDKLVTDINPYRMLFQHVGNDLSITALGGAGSIVIKDWYAGASRHVETILGSGGDMSGNTSAWHYGTLQDTQVQSLVDAMVGFAPAPGQAQFTDATTLAAINQAWAITTEYYSD
;
A
#
# COMPACT_ATOMS: atom_id res chain seq x y z
N ASP A 1 -38.17 -5.57 42.44
CA ASP A 1 -38.96 -4.33 42.64
C ASP A 1 -39.62 -4.17 44.01
N SER A 2 -38.89 -4.25 45.14
CA SER A 2 -39.49 -4.06 46.47
C SER A 2 -38.84 -2.97 47.32
N GLY A 3 -38.17 -1.99 46.69
CA GLY A 3 -37.48 -0.89 47.39
C GLY A 3 -37.55 0.48 46.71
N ARG A 4 -38.40 0.66 45.68
CA ARG A 4 -38.52 1.95 44.98
C ARG A 4 -39.40 2.93 45.77
N LEU A 5 -38.89 4.13 45.99
CA LEU A 5 -39.61 5.26 46.56
C LEU A 5 -40.77 5.64 45.64
N GLN A 6 -42.02 5.46 46.10
CA GLN A 6 -43.21 5.75 45.28
C GLN A 6 -43.79 7.15 45.50
N THR A 7 -43.62 7.69 46.71
CA THR A 7 -44.13 9.00 47.08
C THR A 7 -43.19 9.65 48.10
N ILE A 8 -42.99 10.96 47.99
CA ILE A 8 -42.37 11.78 49.05
C ILE A 8 -43.44 12.70 49.62
N GLN A 9 -43.52 12.78 50.95
CA GLN A 9 -44.38 13.76 51.61
C GLN A 9 -43.54 14.87 52.25
N VAL A 10 -43.78 16.12 51.84
CA VAL A 10 -43.15 17.31 52.43
C VAL A 10 -44.23 18.33 52.78
N ALA A 11 -44.32 18.70 54.07
CA ALA A 11 -45.22 19.75 54.58
C ALA A 11 -46.68 19.65 54.09
N GLY A 12 -47.23 18.43 53.98
CA GLY A 12 -48.62 18.18 53.56
C GLY A 12 -48.82 18.01 52.03
N THR A 13 -47.76 18.19 51.23
CA THR A 13 -47.78 17.88 49.80
C THR A 13 -47.27 16.45 49.61
N THR A 14 -47.99 15.64 48.82
CA THR A 14 -47.54 14.32 48.37
C THR A 14 -47.08 14.44 46.93
N LEU A 15 -45.79 14.25 46.69
CA LEU A 15 -45.23 14.12 45.34
C LEU A 15 -45.20 12.65 44.98
N SER A 16 -45.86 12.29 43.89
CA SER A 16 -45.77 10.96 43.27
C SER A 16 -44.41 10.75 42.61
N PHE A 17 -44.03 9.49 42.39
CA PHE A 17 -42.83 9.15 41.63
C PHE A 17 -42.79 9.81 40.24
N ALA A 18 -43.93 9.93 39.56
CA ALA A 18 -44.01 10.61 38.27
C ALA A 18 -43.72 12.12 38.38
N GLU A 19 -44.23 12.78 39.43
CA GLU A 19 -43.94 14.20 39.70
C GLU A 19 -42.49 14.43 40.12
N ILE A 20 -41.90 13.49 40.87
CA ILE A 20 -40.48 13.52 41.25
C ILE A 20 -39.61 13.32 40.01
N LYS A 21 -39.94 12.34 39.15
CA LYS A 21 -39.26 12.09 37.88
C LYS A 21 -39.30 13.32 36.98
N ALA A 22 -40.47 13.92 36.80
CA ALA A 22 -40.64 15.15 36.01
C ALA A 22 -39.90 16.36 36.60
N ALA A 23 -39.74 16.43 37.94
CA ALA A 23 -38.98 17.50 38.58
C ALA A 23 -37.45 17.29 38.51
N LEU A 24 -36.98 16.07 38.25
CA LEU A 24 -35.56 15.72 38.14
C LEU A 24 -35.03 15.76 36.69
N GLN A 25 -35.92 15.88 35.71
CA GLN A 25 -35.59 16.13 34.30
C GLN A 25 -35.94 17.59 33.99
N PRO A 26 -35.10 18.56 34.41
CA PRO A 26 -35.38 19.98 34.18
C PRO A 26 -35.46 20.30 32.69
N ALA A 27 -36.07 21.45 32.36
CA ALA A 27 -36.03 21.94 31.00
C ALA A 27 -34.57 22.18 30.57
N PRO A 28 -34.24 21.99 29.27
CA PRO A 28 -32.91 22.23 28.74
C PRO A 28 -32.40 23.61 29.14
N THR A 29 -31.15 23.71 29.55
CA THR A 29 -30.54 24.99 29.88
C THR A 29 -29.49 25.38 28.85
N ALA A 30 -28.79 26.48 29.11
CA ALA A 30 -27.71 26.97 28.24
C ALA A 30 -26.33 26.76 28.88
N GLY A 31 -26.24 25.88 29.87
CA GLY A 31 -25.01 25.56 30.56
C GLY A 31 -24.93 24.06 30.82
N ASN A 32 -23.72 23.62 31.12
CA ASN A 32 -23.36 22.22 31.27
C ASN A 32 -24.21 21.51 32.34
N ASP A 33 -25.12 20.67 31.89
CA ASP A 33 -26.08 19.93 32.67
C ASP A 33 -25.65 18.47 32.86
N THR A 34 -26.26 17.81 33.84
CA THR A 34 -26.08 16.37 34.06
C THR A 34 -27.44 15.72 34.25
N LEU A 35 -27.83 14.89 33.28
CA LEU A 35 -29.14 14.29 33.17
C LEU A 35 -29.03 12.77 33.32
N PHE A 36 -29.77 12.22 34.27
CA PHE A 36 -29.86 10.78 34.49
C PHE A 36 -31.28 10.28 34.23
N GLY A 37 -31.36 9.25 33.40
CA GLY A 37 -32.56 8.48 33.12
C GLY A 37 -32.86 7.46 34.21
N PHE A 38 -33.83 6.63 33.90
CA PHE A 38 -34.36 5.55 34.73
C PHE A 38 -34.34 4.26 33.91
N THR A 39 -34.75 3.15 34.51
CA THR A 39 -34.86 1.86 33.81
C THR A 39 -36.08 1.76 32.88
N THR A 40 -36.61 2.88 32.42
CA THR A 40 -37.84 3.01 31.64
C THR A 40 -37.61 4.05 30.58
N ASN A 41 -38.26 3.95 29.42
CA ASN A 41 -38.13 4.93 28.34
C ASN A 41 -38.19 6.38 28.85
N ASP A 42 -37.13 7.11 28.58
CA ASP A 42 -36.91 8.49 28.96
C ASP A 42 -36.79 9.41 27.73
N LEU A 43 -37.10 10.68 27.94
CA LEU A 43 -36.75 11.78 27.04
C LEU A 43 -35.86 12.73 27.84
N LEU A 44 -34.59 12.83 27.46
CA LEU A 44 -33.60 13.72 28.06
C LEU A 44 -33.08 14.67 26.99
N GLU A 45 -33.04 15.96 27.29
CA GLU A 45 -32.60 17.02 26.38
C GLU A 45 -31.64 17.95 27.14
N GLY A 46 -30.39 18.02 26.70
CA GLY A 46 -29.31 18.81 27.32
C GLY A 46 -29.49 20.32 27.12
N GLY A 47 -29.52 20.76 25.86
CA GLY A 47 -29.73 22.16 25.50
C GLY A 47 -28.48 22.77 24.89
N ASP A 48 -28.07 23.97 25.33
CA ASP A 48 -26.73 24.48 24.99
C ASP A 48 -25.77 24.17 26.15
N GLY A 49 -24.48 24.00 25.86
CA GLY A 49 -23.45 23.67 26.83
C GLY A 49 -22.93 22.25 26.65
N ASP A 50 -21.87 21.88 27.37
CA ASP A 50 -21.33 20.51 27.30
C ASP A 50 -22.02 19.65 28.38
N ASP A 51 -22.92 18.77 27.96
CA ASP A 51 -23.83 18.04 28.82
C ASP A 51 -23.42 16.58 29.03
N LEU A 52 -23.78 16.03 30.19
CA LEU A 52 -23.64 14.60 30.48
C LEU A 52 -25.02 13.96 30.58
N ILE A 53 -25.35 13.05 29.66
CA ILE A 53 -26.66 12.41 29.57
C ILE A 53 -26.49 10.89 29.66
N ASP A 54 -27.06 10.26 30.69
CA ASP A 54 -27.07 8.80 30.85
C ASP A 54 -28.51 8.29 30.94
N GLY A 55 -29.00 7.64 29.89
CA GLY A 55 -30.35 7.07 29.80
C GLY A 55 -30.52 5.78 30.62
N VAL A 56 -29.44 5.14 31.06
CA VAL A 56 -29.44 3.86 31.78
C VAL A 56 -30.01 2.69 30.96
N SER A 57 -31.31 2.44 31.01
CA SER A 57 -31.93 1.27 30.37
C SER A 57 -33.36 1.59 29.96
N GLY A 58 -33.74 1.18 28.77
CA GLY A 58 -35.04 1.55 28.21
C GLY A 58 -34.96 1.59 26.70
N ASN A 59 -35.94 2.20 26.06
CA ASN A 59 -35.80 2.70 24.71
C ASN A 59 -35.96 4.22 24.80
N ASP A 60 -34.84 4.88 25.05
CA ASP A 60 -34.78 6.29 25.43
C ASP A 60 -34.63 7.17 24.19
N THR A 61 -34.88 8.47 24.36
CA THR A 61 -34.53 9.52 23.40
C THR A 61 -33.66 10.52 24.14
N LEU A 62 -32.37 10.51 23.83
CA LEU A 62 -31.35 11.32 24.45
C LEU A 62 -30.84 12.32 23.41
N ARG A 63 -30.86 13.61 23.74
CA ARG A 63 -30.42 14.69 22.86
C ARG A 63 -29.43 15.58 23.60
N GLY A 64 -28.22 15.72 23.08
CA GLY A 64 -27.20 16.63 23.60
C GLY A 64 -27.63 18.07 23.36
N GLY A 65 -27.62 18.50 22.11
CA GLY A 65 -28.03 19.84 21.69
C GLY A 65 -26.86 20.57 21.07
N ALA A 66 -26.39 21.66 21.67
CA ALA A 66 -25.22 22.39 21.18
C ALA A 66 -24.12 22.38 22.24
N GLY A 67 -22.93 21.91 21.90
CA GLY A 67 -21.83 21.71 22.85
C GLY A 67 -21.14 20.39 22.59
N SER A 68 -20.15 20.04 23.41
CA SER A 68 -19.49 18.73 23.32
C SER A 68 -20.06 17.79 24.36
N ASP A 69 -21.07 17.02 23.98
CA ASP A 69 -21.91 16.25 24.87
C ASP A 69 -21.39 14.83 25.09
N HIS A 70 -21.70 14.26 26.26
CA HIS A 70 -21.41 12.88 26.58
C HIS A 70 -22.73 12.13 26.78
N ILE A 71 -23.07 11.27 25.84
CA ILE A 71 -24.36 10.57 25.80
C ILE A 71 -24.14 9.06 25.92
N GLN A 72 -24.74 8.45 26.94
CA GLN A 72 -24.72 7.00 27.14
C GLN A 72 -26.13 6.43 27.32
N GLY A 73 -26.44 5.29 26.68
CA GLY A 73 -27.73 4.63 26.88
C GLY A 73 -28.19 3.70 25.76
N CYS A 74 -29.49 3.55 25.64
CA CYS A 74 -30.11 2.71 24.62
C CYS A 74 -31.37 3.36 24.05
N GLY A 75 -31.54 3.29 22.73
CA GLY A 75 -32.67 3.89 22.01
C GLY A 75 -32.18 4.84 20.93
N LEU A 76 -32.73 6.05 20.87
CA LEU A 76 -32.24 7.12 20.00
C LEU A 76 -31.30 8.03 20.79
N LEU A 77 -30.04 8.11 20.39
CA LEU A 77 -29.03 9.00 20.95
C LEU A 77 -28.59 9.95 19.84
N ASP A 78 -28.71 11.25 20.10
CA ASP A 78 -28.47 12.33 19.13
C ASP A 78 -27.57 13.37 19.80
N GLY A 79 -26.35 13.53 19.29
CA GLY A 79 -25.35 14.47 19.81
C GLY A 79 -25.78 15.91 19.57
N GLY A 80 -25.88 16.30 18.31
CA GLY A 80 -26.31 17.63 17.88
C GLY A 80 -25.17 18.42 17.29
N ASP A 81 -25.01 19.69 17.66
CA ASP A 81 -23.92 20.54 17.21
C ASP A 81 -22.75 20.46 18.20
N GLY A 82 -21.56 20.08 17.75
CA GLY A 82 -20.33 20.03 18.53
C GLY A 82 -19.63 18.69 18.37
N GLY A 83 -18.59 18.44 19.18
CA GLY A 83 -17.85 17.17 19.12
C GLY A 83 -18.31 16.27 20.27
N ASP A 84 -19.14 15.29 19.94
CA ASP A 84 -19.89 14.51 20.91
C ASP A 84 -19.28 13.13 21.14
N TYR A 85 -19.43 12.64 22.37
CA TYR A 85 -19.13 11.26 22.73
C TYR A 85 -20.42 10.48 22.93
N ILE A 86 -20.68 9.49 22.07
CA ILE A 86 -21.93 8.73 22.09
C ILE A 86 -21.62 7.24 22.25
N ALA A 87 -22.10 6.63 23.33
CA ALA A 87 -21.88 5.21 23.60
C ALA A 87 -23.18 4.48 23.96
N GLY A 88 -23.58 3.50 23.16
CA GLY A 88 -24.87 2.86 23.42
C GLY A 88 -25.34 1.85 22.40
N SER A 89 -26.63 1.58 22.43
CA SER A 89 -27.32 0.73 21.44
C SER A 89 -28.55 1.43 20.88
N GLY A 90 -28.99 1.02 19.70
CA GLY A 90 -30.15 1.61 19.03
C GLY A 90 -29.72 2.42 17.81
N GLU A 91 -30.28 3.60 17.67
CA GLU A 91 -29.91 4.56 16.63
C GLU A 91 -29.02 5.64 17.25
N LEU A 92 -27.78 5.74 16.76
CA LEU A 92 -26.80 6.71 17.24
C LEU A 92 -26.54 7.74 16.13
N ARG A 93 -26.58 9.02 16.46
CA ARG A 93 -26.36 10.13 15.53
C ARG A 93 -25.40 11.12 16.19
N GLY A 94 -24.25 11.39 15.56
CA GLY A 94 -23.30 12.40 16.01
C GLY A 94 -23.87 13.80 15.81
N GLY A 95 -23.97 14.23 14.56
CA GLY A 95 -24.58 15.50 14.20
C GLY A 95 -23.60 16.37 13.43
N ALA A 96 -23.21 17.51 13.97
CA ALA A 96 -22.27 18.42 13.32
C ALA A 96 -21.05 18.68 14.20
N GLY A 97 -19.88 18.24 13.80
CA GLY A 97 -18.61 18.35 14.50
C GLY A 97 -17.89 17.02 14.47
N ASP A 98 -16.69 16.95 15.04
CA ASP A 98 -15.91 15.71 15.04
C ASP A 98 -16.37 14.82 16.21
N ASP A 99 -17.14 13.77 15.92
CA ASP A 99 -17.82 12.92 16.90
C ASP A 99 -17.09 11.59 17.17
N ALA A 100 -17.31 11.04 18.37
CA ALA A 100 -16.80 9.73 18.78
C ALA A 100 -17.95 8.80 19.16
N ILE A 101 -18.28 7.86 18.28
CA ILE A 101 -19.46 7.00 18.40
C ILE A 101 -19.08 5.53 18.61
N TYR A 102 -19.56 4.96 19.70
CA TYR A 102 -19.30 3.57 20.11
C TYR A 102 -20.61 2.78 20.21
N LEU A 103 -20.87 1.97 19.19
CA LEU A 103 -22.01 1.05 19.19
C LEU A 103 -21.68 -0.20 20.04
N SER A 104 -22.49 -0.41 21.07
CA SER A 104 -22.48 -1.57 21.95
C SER A 104 -23.83 -2.29 21.88
N PRO A 105 -24.01 -3.26 20.95
CA PRO A 105 -25.27 -3.97 20.74
C PRO A 105 -25.85 -4.58 22.03
N ALA A 106 -27.04 -4.13 22.44
CA ALA A 106 -27.76 -4.72 23.57
C ALA A 106 -28.40 -6.07 23.21
N ASP A 107 -28.84 -6.22 21.96
CA ASP A 107 -29.31 -7.46 21.36
C ASP A 107 -28.52 -7.74 20.08
N ARG A 108 -27.76 -8.83 20.06
CA ARG A 108 -26.93 -9.21 18.90
C ARG A 108 -27.74 -9.78 17.73
N THR A 109 -29.06 -9.92 17.87
CA THR A 109 -29.93 -10.47 16.81
C THR A 109 -30.61 -9.40 15.96
N VAL A 110 -30.46 -8.12 16.31
CA VAL A 110 -31.04 -6.99 15.59
C VAL A 110 -29.96 -6.10 14.98
N SER A 111 -30.29 -5.47 13.87
CA SER A 111 -29.45 -4.47 13.21
C SER A 111 -29.66 -3.10 13.85
N TYR A 112 -28.57 -2.36 14.00
CA TYR A 112 -28.58 -0.97 14.48
C TYR A 112 -28.19 0.00 13.36
N ALA A 113 -28.35 1.30 13.60
CA ALA A 113 -27.96 2.35 12.68
C ALA A 113 -27.09 3.38 13.40
N VAL A 114 -25.96 3.72 12.78
CA VAL A 114 -25.02 4.73 13.27
C VAL A 114 -24.76 5.73 12.16
N TYR A 115 -24.87 7.01 12.48
CA TYR A 115 -24.61 8.13 11.60
C TYR A 115 -23.63 9.06 12.31
N GLY A 116 -22.46 9.33 11.71
CA GLY A 116 -21.53 10.34 12.19
C GLY A 116 -22.12 11.72 12.00
N GLY A 117 -22.19 12.19 10.75
CA GLY A 117 -22.83 13.45 10.40
C GLY A 117 -21.88 14.34 9.61
N ASP A 118 -21.79 15.62 9.94
CA ASP A 118 -20.77 16.51 9.38
C ASP A 118 -19.56 16.53 10.32
N GLY A 119 -18.33 16.32 9.84
CA GLY A 119 -17.13 16.29 10.68
C GLY A 119 -16.24 15.10 10.37
N ASN A 120 -15.09 14.99 11.04
CA ASN A 120 -14.21 13.84 10.94
C ASN A 120 -14.47 12.91 12.12
N ASP A 121 -15.34 11.93 11.91
CA ASP A 121 -15.89 11.11 12.97
C ASP A 121 -15.08 9.85 13.21
N VAL A 122 -15.13 9.38 14.46
CA VAL A 122 -14.55 8.10 14.88
C VAL A 122 -15.68 7.16 15.29
N ILE A 123 -15.93 6.15 14.47
CA ILE A 123 -17.04 5.21 14.68
C ILE A 123 -16.51 3.80 14.93
N SER A 124 -16.95 3.17 16.02
CA SER A 124 -16.63 1.78 16.33
C SER A 124 -17.88 0.97 16.66
N SER A 125 -18.08 -0.11 15.92
CA SER A 125 -19.11 -1.13 16.20
C SER A 125 -18.53 -2.41 16.83
N TYR A 126 -17.25 -2.37 17.21
CA TYR A 126 -16.55 -3.52 17.79
C TYR A 126 -17.09 -3.84 19.19
N GLY A 127 -17.92 -4.88 19.28
CA GLY A 127 -18.46 -5.35 20.56
C GLY A 127 -17.35 -5.78 21.53
N PHE A 128 -17.37 -5.26 22.76
CA PHE A 128 -16.55 -5.81 23.84
C PHE A 128 -16.96 -7.29 24.06
N TYR A 129 -16.03 -8.20 23.78
CA TYR A 129 -16.08 -9.63 24.11
C TYR A 129 -17.04 -10.52 23.30
N ASN A 130 -16.49 -11.53 22.62
CA ASN A 130 -17.24 -12.58 21.94
C ASN A 130 -17.10 -13.90 22.70
N PRO A 131 -18.07 -14.29 23.58
CA PRO A 131 -18.05 -15.61 24.15
C PRO A 131 -18.30 -16.64 23.03
N PRO A 132 -17.59 -17.78 23.03
CA PRO A 132 -17.53 -18.72 21.89
C PRO A 132 -18.89 -19.32 21.46
N ASP A 133 -19.94 -19.18 22.27
CA ASP A 133 -21.27 -19.74 22.04
C ASP A 133 -22.37 -18.70 21.75
N SER A 134 -22.03 -17.43 21.48
CA SER A 134 -23.03 -16.41 21.12
C SER A 134 -23.48 -16.52 19.65
N PRO A 135 -24.77 -16.25 19.34
CA PRO A 135 -25.24 -16.18 17.96
C PRO A 135 -24.46 -15.10 17.20
N THR A 136 -24.20 -15.35 15.90
CA THR A 136 -23.52 -14.36 15.06
C THR A 136 -24.34 -13.06 15.02
N PRO A 137 -23.72 -11.89 15.23
CA PRO A 137 -24.43 -10.62 15.18
C PRO A 137 -25.21 -10.42 13.88
N ALA A 138 -26.37 -9.78 13.95
CA ALA A 138 -27.00 -9.14 12.80
C ALA A 138 -26.14 -7.92 12.42
N GLY A 139 -25.85 -7.76 11.13
CA GLY A 139 -25.07 -6.62 10.64
C GLY A 139 -25.78 -5.31 10.85
N SER A 140 -25.07 -4.28 11.30
CA SER A 140 -25.56 -2.91 11.48
C SER A 140 -25.24 -2.04 10.27
N LEU A 141 -25.98 -0.94 10.11
CA LEU A 141 -25.71 0.10 9.14
C LEU A 141 -24.85 1.18 9.78
N ILE A 142 -23.71 1.50 9.17
CA ILE A 142 -22.81 2.57 9.59
C ILE A 142 -22.65 3.54 8.43
N ASP A 143 -22.79 4.82 8.73
CA ASP A 143 -22.68 5.93 7.80
C ASP A 143 -21.79 6.98 8.48
N GLY A 144 -20.64 7.28 7.87
CA GLY A 144 -19.72 8.29 8.41
C GLY A 144 -20.33 9.68 8.24
N GLY A 145 -20.61 10.05 7.00
CA GLY A 145 -21.27 11.30 6.65
C GLY A 145 -20.32 12.18 5.86
N LEU A 146 -20.33 13.49 6.09
CA LEU A 146 -19.41 14.43 5.44
C LEU A 146 -18.15 14.62 6.28
N GLY A 147 -16.98 14.35 5.73
CA GLY A 147 -15.68 14.57 6.33
C GLY A 147 -14.77 13.36 6.12
N ASN A 148 -13.66 13.29 6.83
CA ASN A 148 -12.71 12.19 6.69
C ASN A 148 -12.80 11.28 7.91
N ASP A 149 -13.62 10.24 7.79
CA ASP A 149 -14.01 9.44 8.94
C ASP A 149 -13.09 8.24 9.16
N THR A 150 -13.01 7.80 10.42
CA THR A 150 -12.31 6.58 10.82
C THR A 150 -13.29 5.57 11.40
N ILE A 151 -13.53 4.50 10.64
CA ILE A 151 -14.54 3.49 10.96
C ILE A 151 -13.91 2.14 11.27
N SER A 152 -14.30 1.55 12.40
CA SER A 152 -13.98 0.17 12.78
C SER A 152 -15.26 -0.67 12.83
N LEU A 153 -15.39 -1.60 11.89
CA LEU A 153 -16.58 -2.43 11.75
C LEU A 153 -16.45 -3.76 12.50
N SER A 154 -17.57 -4.23 13.05
CA SER A 154 -17.74 -5.62 13.43
C SER A 154 -18.15 -6.47 12.22
N ALA A 155 -18.17 -7.79 12.39
CA ALA A 155 -18.52 -8.69 11.29
C ALA A 155 -19.97 -8.47 10.82
N LYS A 156 -20.20 -8.57 9.51
CA LYS A 156 -21.48 -8.45 8.80
C LYS A 156 -22.07 -7.05 8.72
N ASP A 157 -21.42 -6.03 9.28
CA ASP A 157 -21.86 -4.65 9.16
C ASP A 157 -21.85 -4.16 7.70
N THR A 158 -22.61 -3.10 7.43
CA THR A 158 -22.59 -2.38 6.15
C THR A 158 -22.17 -0.95 6.40
N PHE A 159 -21.00 -0.57 5.90
CA PHE A 159 -20.60 0.83 5.79
C PHE A 159 -21.15 1.44 4.50
N VAL A 160 -21.60 2.69 4.56
CA VAL A 160 -22.16 3.44 3.45
C VAL A 160 -21.26 4.63 3.15
N HIS A 161 -20.92 4.79 1.88
CA HIS A 161 -20.20 5.93 1.34
C HIS A 161 -20.98 6.51 0.17
N ARG A 162 -21.19 7.82 0.12
CA ARG A 162 -21.80 8.55 -1.00
C ARG A 162 -20.80 9.50 -1.64
N ALA A 163 -21.16 10.00 -2.81
CA ALA A 163 -20.34 10.98 -3.49
C ALA A 163 -20.21 12.28 -2.68
N GLY A 164 -18.98 12.65 -2.35
CA GLY A 164 -18.66 13.87 -1.60
C GLY A 164 -18.62 13.68 -0.09
N ASP A 165 -18.76 12.44 0.39
CA ASP A 165 -18.66 12.13 1.82
C ASP A 165 -17.24 12.41 2.32
N GLY A 166 -16.20 12.18 1.53
CA GLY A 166 -14.83 12.59 1.88
C GLY A 166 -13.83 11.46 1.76
N VAL A 167 -12.74 11.48 2.55
CA VAL A 167 -11.67 10.46 2.51
C VAL A 167 -11.71 9.62 3.78
N ASP A 168 -12.40 8.49 3.69
CA ASP A 168 -12.66 7.63 4.83
C ASP A 168 -11.67 6.49 4.95
N THR A 169 -11.41 6.06 6.18
CA THR A 169 -10.64 4.86 6.49
C THR A 169 -11.51 3.86 7.22
N VAL A 170 -11.61 2.65 6.67
CA VAL A 170 -12.45 1.57 7.21
C VAL A 170 -11.62 0.34 7.53
N SER A 171 -11.73 -0.16 8.76
CA SER A 171 -11.32 -1.52 9.12
C SER A 171 -12.54 -2.42 9.03
N ALA A 172 -12.62 -3.19 7.95
CA ALA A 172 -13.76 -4.04 7.65
C ALA A 172 -13.34 -5.51 7.59
N GLY A 173 -13.87 -6.32 8.51
CA GLY A 173 -13.75 -7.77 8.47
C GLY A 173 -14.65 -8.37 7.39
N ASP A 174 -15.52 -9.30 7.79
CA ASP A 174 -16.54 -9.90 6.90
C ASP A 174 -17.75 -8.98 6.75
N SER A 175 -17.55 -7.76 6.26
CA SER A 175 -18.53 -6.66 6.20
C SER A 175 -18.78 -6.20 4.76
N VAL A 176 -19.81 -5.39 4.53
CA VAL A 176 -20.12 -4.80 3.22
C VAL A 176 -19.67 -3.34 3.19
N ILE A 177 -18.97 -2.95 2.14
CA ILE A 177 -18.66 -1.56 1.81
C ILE A 177 -19.58 -1.16 0.66
N ARG A 178 -20.58 -0.32 0.94
CA ARG A 178 -21.58 0.08 -0.04
C ARG A 178 -21.30 1.50 -0.53
N MET A 179 -20.92 1.61 -1.80
CA MET A 179 -20.82 2.89 -2.50
C MET A 179 -22.21 3.28 -3.00
N GLU A 180 -22.96 4.00 -2.17
CA GLU A 180 -24.35 4.35 -2.37
C GLU A 180 -24.49 5.35 -3.53
N GLY A 181 -25.33 5.01 -4.51
CA GLY A 181 -25.54 5.83 -5.71
C GLY A 181 -24.43 5.78 -6.76
N LEU A 182 -23.31 5.10 -6.49
CA LEU A 182 -22.16 4.98 -7.40
C LEU A 182 -22.13 3.62 -8.09
N LYS A 183 -21.87 3.61 -9.39
CA LYS A 183 -21.69 2.38 -10.18
C LYS A 183 -20.24 1.96 -10.16
N LEU A 184 -19.95 0.70 -10.50
CA LEU A 184 -18.56 0.26 -10.63
C LEU A 184 -17.80 1.07 -11.71
N SER A 185 -18.49 1.48 -12.78
CA SER A 185 -17.91 2.35 -13.81
C SER A 185 -17.65 3.80 -13.35
N ASP A 186 -18.10 4.19 -12.16
CA ASP A 186 -17.84 5.50 -11.55
C ASP A 186 -16.66 5.50 -10.57
N LEU A 187 -16.08 4.33 -10.31
CA LEU A 187 -15.04 4.14 -9.31
C LEU A 187 -13.68 3.84 -9.94
N LEU A 188 -12.63 4.20 -9.21
CA LEU A 188 -11.27 3.75 -9.41
C LEU A 188 -10.88 2.89 -8.20
N LEU A 189 -10.49 1.65 -8.45
CA LEU A 189 -10.05 0.73 -7.42
C LEU A 189 -8.53 0.59 -7.54
N SER A 190 -7.81 0.86 -6.46
CA SER A 190 -6.35 0.73 -6.43
C SER A 190 -5.88 0.03 -5.17
N ASN A 191 -4.72 -0.62 -5.28
CA ASN A 191 -4.08 -1.26 -4.15
C ASN A 191 -3.12 -0.25 -3.54
N ASN A 192 -3.03 -0.21 -2.22
CA ASN A 192 -2.08 0.68 -1.55
C ASN A 192 -1.21 -0.12 -0.57
N TRP A 193 -0.01 0.40 -0.27
CA TRP A 193 0.93 -0.19 0.66
C TRP A 193 0.26 -0.56 1.99
N GLY A 194 0.65 -1.71 2.55
CA GLY A 194 0.09 -2.23 3.80
C GLY A 194 -1.22 -3.04 3.63
N ASN A 195 -1.39 -3.73 2.50
CA ASN A 195 -2.52 -4.62 2.21
C ASN A 195 -3.89 -3.89 2.20
N ARG A 196 -3.95 -2.68 1.66
CA ARG A 196 -5.17 -1.86 1.63
C ARG A 196 -5.80 -1.84 0.24
N LEU A 197 -7.13 -1.74 0.18
CA LEU A 197 -7.87 -1.41 -1.04
C LEU A 197 -8.42 0.01 -0.92
N VAL A 198 -8.14 0.84 -1.91
CA VAL A 198 -8.72 2.18 -2.02
C VAL A 198 -9.81 2.14 -3.09
N ILE A 199 -10.96 2.70 -2.76
CA ILE A 199 -12.12 2.82 -3.65
C ILE A 199 -12.41 4.31 -3.79
N ALA A 200 -12.00 4.91 -4.90
CA ALA A 200 -12.10 6.34 -5.13
C ALA A 200 -13.19 6.66 -6.16
N ASN A 201 -13.88 7.78 -5.98
CA ASN A 201 -14.74 8.33 -7.03
C ASN A 201 -13.85 8.87 -8.16
N LYS A 202 -14.03 8.38 -9.40
CA LYS A 202 -13.18 8.76 -10.54
C LYS A 202 -13.14 10.27 -10.80
N ASN A 203 -14.21 10.98 -10.46
CA ASN A 203 -14.34 12.42 -10.71
C ASN A 203 -13.83 13.29 -9.54
N ALA A 204 -13.48 12.69 -8.40
CA ALA A 204 -13.12 13.38 -7.16
C ALA A 204 -12.11 12.58 -6.31
N TRP A 205 -11.22 11.83 -6.95
CA TRP A 205 -10.40 10.77 -6.34
C TRP A 205 -9.49 11.21 -5.18
N GLN A 206 -9.11 12.49 -5.08
CA GLN A 206 -8.30 13.02 -3.97
C GLN A 206 -9.13 13.42 -2.75
N THR A 207 -10.44 13.57 -2.92
CA THR A 207 -11.33 14.17 -1.92
C THR A 207 -12.54 13.29 -1.62
N ASP A 208 -12.68 12.15 -2.30
CA ASP A 208 -13.86 11.28 -2.23
C ASP A 208 -13.43 9.82 -2.44
N SER A 209 -13.09 9.14 -1.36
CA SER A 209 -12.57 7.77 -1.39
C SER A 209 -12.74 7.02 -0.08
N VAL A 210 -12.79 5.68 -0.16
CA VAL A 210 -12.76 4.79 1.00
C VAL A 210 -11.49 3.94 0.96
N THR A 211 -10.69 4.00 2.03
CA THR A 211 -9.52 3.14 2.22
C THR A 211 -9.86 2.01 3.18
N ILE A 212 -9.88 0.77 2.67
CA ILE A 212 -10.14 -0.43 3.46
C ILE A 212 -8.82 -1.02 3.94
N SER A 213 -8.61 -1.02 5.25
CA SER A 213 -7.42 -1.58 5.89
C SER A 213 -7.40 -3.11 5.85
N ASN A 214 -6.21 -3.70 5.65
CA ASN A 214 -5.98 -5.15 5.65
C ASN A 214 -6.82 -5.96 4.64
N TYR A 215 -7.37 -5.31 3.60
CA TYR A 215 -8.16 -5.96 2.55
C TYR A 215 -7.44 -7.17 1.92
N TYR A 216 -6.11 -7.12 1.75
CA TYR A 216 -5.29 -8.18 1.15
C TYR A 216 -4.54 -9.07 2.16
N ALA A 217 -4.62 -8.78 3.46
CA ALA A 217 -3.93 -9.58 4.47
C ALA A 217 -4.64 -10.93 4.61
N SER A 218 -3.98 -12.03 4.21
CA SER A 218 -4.56 -13.36 4.03
C SER A 218 -5.64 -13.72 5.07
N SER A 219 -6.90 -13.61 4.67
CA SER A 219 -8.06 -14.01 5.46
C SER A 219 -8.95 -14.91 4.62
N THR A 220 -9.64 -15.85 5.28
CA THR A 220 -10.69 -16.67 4.64
C THR A 220 -11.95 -15.86 4.32
N THR A 221 -12.03 -14.59 4.74
CA THR A 221 -13.17 -13.69 4.59
C THR A 221 -12.69 -12.24 4.38
N ARG A 222 -13.10 -11.60 3.30
CA ARG A 222 -12.76 -10.22 2.93
C ARG A 222 -14.06 -9.40 2.83
N PRO A 223 -14.02 -8.08 3.06
CA PRO A 223 -15.23 -7.29 2.91
C PRO A 223 -15.69 -7.26 1.45
N VAL A 224 -17.00 -7.19 1.27
CA VAL A 224 -17.65 -7.20 -0.04
C VAL A 224 -17.91 -5.76 -0.47
N LEU A 225 -17.40 -5.38 -1.64
CA LEU A 225 -17.79 -4.12 -2.28
C LEU A 225 -19.17 -4.28 -2.92
N ARG A 226 -20.09 -3.37 -2.61
CA ARG A 226 -21.42 -3.28 -3.18
C ARG A 226 -21.64 -1.93 -3.84
N VAL A 227 -22.17 -1.93 -5.05
CA VAL A 227 -22.34 -0.73 -5.89
C VAL A 227 -23.71 -0.72 -6.56
N LEU A 228 -24.15 0.44 -7.03
CA LEU A 228 -25.34 0.56 -7.86
C LEU A 228 -25.14 -0.23 -9.16
N ALA A 229 -26.14 -1.02 -9.55
CA ALA A 229 -26.10 -1.73 -10.83
C ALA A 229 -25.95 -0.74 -11.99
N GLU A 230 -25.27 -1.14 -13.07
CA GLU A 230 -25.07 -0.29 -14.25
C GLU A 230 -26.38 0.18 -14.90
N SER A 231 -27.46 -0.60 -14.74
CA SER A 231 -28.83 -0.24 -15.11
C SER A 231 -29.39 0.98 -14.37
N GLY A 232 -28.75 1.38 -13.27
CA GLY A 232 -29.21 2.42 -12.34
C GLY A 232 -30.28 1.94 -11.36
N THR A 233 -30.56 0.64 -11.28
CA THR A 233 -31.60 0.10 -10.39
C THR A 233 -31.09 -1.10 -9.59
N GLY A 234 -31.16 -0.98 -8.26
CA GLY A 234 -30.72 -2.02 -7.33
C GLY A 234 -29.20 -2.05 -7.14
N TYR A 235 -28.76 -2.80 -6.14
CA TYR A 235 -27.34 -2.95 -5.79
C TYR A 235 -26.83 -4.34 -6.15
N VAL A 236 -25.56 -4.40 -6.55
CA VAL A 236 -24.85 -5.63 -6.92
C VAL A 236 -23.55 -5.73 -6.15
N ASP A 237 -23.20 -6.95 -5.75
CA ASP A 237 -21.91 -7.25 -5.14
C ASP A 237 -20.86 -7.38 -6.24
N VAL A 238 -19.75 -6.66 -6.07
CA VAL A 238 -18.59 -6.75 -6.96
C VAL A 238 -17.80 -7.99 -6.56
N SER A 239 -17.60 -8.90 -7.52
CA SER A 239 -16.83 -10.11 -7.26
C SER A 239 -15.36 -9.77 -6.98
N ALA A 240 -14.68 -10.60 -6.19
CA ALA A 240 -13.24 -10.43 -5.96
C ALA A 240 -12.43 -10.42 -7.27
N ALA A 241 -12.88 -11.17 -8.28
CA ALA A 241 -12.27 -11.16 -9.61
C ALA A 241 -12.46 -9.83 -10.36
N ALA A 242 -13.62 -9.17 -10.19
CA ALA A 242 -13.86 -7.86 -10.79
C ALA A 242 -13.08 -6.75 -10.07
N VAL A 243 -12.91 -6.84 -8.75
CA VAL A 243 -11.99 -5.98 -7.99
C VAL A 243 -10.57 -6.16 -8.53
N ALA A 244 -10.09 -7.41 -8.57
CA ALA A 244 -8.74 -7.73 -9.06
C ALA A 244 -8.50 -7.23 -10.49
N ALA A 245 -9.49 -7.37 -11.38
CA ALA A 245 -9.37 -6.92 -12.76
C ALA A 245 -9.26 -5.38 -12.89
N GLN A 246 -9.91 -4.60 -12.01
CA GLN A 246 -9.74 -3.15 -12.02
C GLN A 246 -8.45 -2.69 -11.35
N THR A 247 -7.94 -3.44 -10.37
CA THR A 247 -6.67 -3.12 -9.71
C THR A 247 -5.44 -3.57 -10.50
N ALA A 248 -5.64 -4.21 -11.65
CA ALA A 248 -4.59 -4.70 -12.54
C ALA A 248 -4.29 -3.74 -13.71
N VAL A 249 -5.15 -2.75 -13.95
CA VAL A 249 -4.93 -1.75 -15.01
C VAL A 249 -5.16 -0.36 -14.43
N GLY A 250 -4.15 0.49 -14.52
CA GLY A 250 -4.15 1.88 -14.13
C GLY A 250 -4.90 2.76 -15.14
N ASN A 251 -4.62 4.06 -15.08
CA ASN A 251 -5.33 5.07 -15.87
C ASN A 251 -4.40 6.19 -16.35
N VAL A 252 -4.73 7.46 -16.16
CA VAL A 252 -3.88 8.60 -16.59
C VAL A 252 -3.27 9.33 -15.41
N MET A 253 -3.38 8.73 -14.23
CA MET A 253 -2.95 9.26 -12.95
C MET A 253 -1.91 8.30 -12.40
N ASN A 254 -1.04 8.81 -11.55
CA ASN A 254 -0.07 8.04 -10.79
C ASN A 254 -0.78 6.99 -9.91
N ASN A 255 -0.61 5.72 -10.23
CA ASN A 255 -1.30 4.57 -9.64
C ASN A 255 -0.35 3.70 -8.84
N VAL A 256 -0.91 2.95 -7.90
CA VAL A 256 -0.21 1.88 -7.18
C VAL A 256 -0.95 0.59 -7.47
N LEU A 257 -0.29 -0.33 -8.17
CA LEU A 257 -0.80 -1.63 -8.58
C LEU A 257 0.01 -2.70 -7.86
N ILE A 258 -0.69 -3.63 -7.20
CA ILE A 258 -0.05 -4.70 -6.43
C ILE A 258 -0.71 -6.01 -6.81
N GLY A 259 0.09 -6.94 -7.34
CA GLY A 259 -0.28 -8.31 -7.66
C GLY A 259 -0.46 -9.19 -6.43
N THR A 260 -0.50 -10.48 -6.68
CA THR A 260 -0.77 -11.55 -5.73
C THR A 260 0.46 -12.44 -5.55
N GLU A 261 0.31 -13.63 -4.96
CA GLU A 261 1.41 -14.61 -4.86
C GLU A 261 1.39 -15.62 -6.03
N GLY A 262 0.65 -15.30 -7.10
CA GLY A 262 0.61 -16.07 -8.34
C GLY A 262 0.84 -15.16 -9.55
N ALA A 263 0.87 -15.76 -10.74
CA ALA A 263 1.14 -15.01 -11.97
C ALA A 263 0.06 -13.93 -12.25
N ASP A 264 0.50 -12.69 -12.33
CA ASP A 264 -0.32 -11.50 -12.56
C ASP A 264 0.10 -10.75 -13.84
N THR A 265 -0.82 -9.92 -14.35
CA THR A 265 -0.52 -8.98 -15.43
C THR A 265 -1.01 -7.61 -14.99
N LEU A 266 -0.08 -6.67 -14.83
CA LEU A 266 -0.31 -5.31 -14.36
C LEU A 266 0.04 -4.30 -15.46
N ASP A 267 -0.76 -3.27 -15.65
CA ASP A 267 -0.53 -2.20 -16.63
C ASP A 267 -0.82 -0.84 -15.98
N GLY A 268 0.20 0.01 -15.77
CA GLY A 268 0.05 1.36 -15.20
C GLY A 268 -0.72 2.31 -16.11
N ALA A 269 -0.66 2.08 -17.42
CA ALA A 269 -1.19 2.91 -18.50
C ALA A 269 -0.48 4.27 -18.64
N ALA A 270 -0.90 5.33 -17.96
CA ALA A 270 -0.24 6.62 -18.07
C ALA A 270 -0.18 7.32 -16.71
N GLY A 271 0.84 8.13 -16.50
CA GLY A 271 1.14 8.72 -15.20
C GLY A 271 2.37 8.05 -14.60
N ASP A 272 2.86 8.58 -13.48
CA ASP A 272 4.04 8.01 -12.82
C ASP A 272 3.59 6.91 -11.85
N ASP A 273 3.66 5.66 -12.28
CA ASP A 273 3.04 4.52 -11.61
C ASP A 273 4.02 3.70 -10.76
N GLN A 274 3.47 2.96 -9.80
CA GLN A 274 4.19 1.97 -9.01
C GLN A 274 3.52 0.61 -9.12
N LEU A 275 4.21 -0.35 -9.72
CA LEU A 275 3.71 -1.71 -9.96
C LEU A 275 4.54 -2.71 -9.15
N GLN A 276 3.87 -3.64 -8.47
CA GLN A 276 4.52 -4.72 -7.72
C GLN A 276 3.88 -6.08 -8.03
N GLY A 277 4.60 -7.01 -8.65
CA GLY A 277 4.14 -8.38 -8.94
C GLY A 277 4.00 -9.24 -7.69
N ARG A 278 5.02 -9.18 -6.82
CA ARG A 278 5.23 -9.95 -5.57
C ARG A 278 5.77 -11.34 -5.80
N GLY A 279 4.94 -12.33 -6.06
CA GLY A 279 5.36 -13.71 -6.21
C GLY A 279 4.59 -14.31 -7.36
N GLY A 280 5.23 -15.04 -8.26
CA GLY A 280 4.53 -15.47 -9.46
C GLY A 280 5.45 -15.57 -10.66
N ALA A 281 4.90 -15.35 -11.83
CA ALA A 281 5.67 -15.12 -13.05
C ALA A 281 4.88 -14.02 -13.75
N ASP A 282 5.26 -12.80 -13.43
CA ASP A 282 4.42 -11.63 -13.59
C ASP A 282 4.78 -10.87 -14.87
N VAL A 283 3.82 -10.10 -15.37
CA VAL A 283 4.02 -9.21 -16.51
C VAL A 283 3.58 -7.80 -16.10
N LEU A 284 4.53 -6.87 -16.03
CA LEU A 284 4.32 -5.50 -15.58
C LEU A 284 4.60 -4.53 -16.73
N TYR A 285 3.64 -3.66 -17.04
CA TYR A 285 3.78 -2.57 -18.01
C TYR A 285 3.65 -1.23 -17.29
N GLY A 286 4.70 -0.41 -17.25
CA GLY A 286 4.62 0.99 -16.78
C GLY A 286 3.85 1.86 -17.79
N SER A 287 4.19 1.66 -19.06
CA SER A 287 3.59 2.31 -20.23
C SER A 287 4.09 3.75 -20.43
N ALA A 288 3.46 4.77 -19.85
CA ALA A 288 3.86 6.16 -20.11
C ALA A 288 3.93 7.00 -18.84
N GLY A 289 5.11 7.48 -18.51
CA GLY A 289 5.37 8.25 -17.30
C GLY A 289 6.64 7.76 -16.63
N ILE A 290 6.98 8.31 -15.46
CA ILE A 290 8.16 7.88 -14.71
C ILE A 290 7.74 6.75 -13.77
N ASP A 291 7.95 5.50 -14.18
CA ASP A 291 7.39 4.35 -13.51
C ASP A 291 8.39 3.62 -12.60
N ALA A 292 7.88 2.98 -11.55
CA ALA A 292 8.64 2.07 -10.69
C ALA A 292 8.01 0.68 -10.69
N LEU A 293 8.70 -0.28 -11.31
CA LEU A 293 8.24 -1.66 -11.46
C LEU A 293 9.08 -2.60 -10.60
N TYR A 294 8.41 -3.47 -9.83
CA TYR A 294 9.03 -4.48 -8.99
C TYR A 294 8.42 -5.86 -9.30
N GLY A 295 9.19 -6.76 -9.91
CA GLY A 295 8.75 -8.14 -10.23
C GLY A 295 8.50 -8.93 -8.95
N GLY A 296 9.56 -9.15 -8.18
CA GLY A 296 9.51 -9.82 -6.89
C GLY A 296 10.13 -11.21 -6.97
N VAL A 297 9.37 -12.26 -6.65
CA VAL A 297 9.85 -13.65 -6.67
C VAL A 297 9.24 -14.39 -7.86
N GLY A 298 10.11 -14.99 -8.66
CA GLY A 298 9.78 -15.79 -9.83
C GLY A 298 10.26 -15.12 -11.11
N ASN A 299 9.90 -15.68 -12.26
CA ASN A 299 10.48 -15.25 -13.53
C ASN A 299 9.57 -14.20 -14.17
N ASP A 300 9.96 -12.94 -14.07
CA ASP A 300 9.11 -11.80 -14.36
C ASP A 300 9.48 -11.11 -15.68
N GLN A 301 8.52 -10.38 -16.25
CA GLN A 301 8.71 -9.52 -17.41
C GLN A 301 8.27 -8.10 -17.07
N LEU A 302 9.21 -7.17 -17.07
CA LEU A 302 8.98 -5.76 -16.74
C LEU A 302 9.25 -4.91 -17.98
N TYR A 303 8.29 -4.06 -18.33
CA TYR A 303 8.38 -3.12 -19.45
C TYR A 303 8.12 -1.71 -18.91
N GLY A 304 9.15 -0.86 -18.87
CA GLY A 304 9.07 0.53 -18.39
C GLY A 304 8.17 1.35 -19.31
N GLY A 305 8.59 1.49 -20.56
CA GLY A 305 7.79 2.13 -21.60
C GLY A 305 8.43 3.43 -22.05
N SER A 306 7.86 4.57 -21.67
CA SER A 306 8.39 5.87 -22.07
C SER A 306 8.60 6.78 -20.87
N GLU A 307 9.67 7.57 -20.95
CA GLU A 307 10.24 8.39 -19.87
C GLU A 307 11.18 7.54 -18.99
N ASN A 308 11.61 8.07 -17.84
CA ASN A 308 12.76 7.52 -17.12
C ASN A 308 12.29 6.54 -16.04
N ASP A 309 12.43 5.26 -16.28
CA ASP A 309 11.82 4.22 -15.45
C ASP A 309 12.81 3.54 -14.50
N ASN A 310 12.27 2.94 -13.44
CA ASN A 310 13.01 2.15 -12.47
C ASN A 310 12.44 0.73 -12.40
N LEU A 311 13.17 -0.25 -12.95
CA LEU A 311 12.76 -1.64 -13.03
C LEU A 311 13.62 -2.49 -12.09
N ASP A 312 12.99 -3.29 -11.24
CA ASP A 312 13.63 -4.26 -10.35
C ASP A 312 13.01 -5.65 -10.58
N GLY A 313 13.80 -6.58 -11.13
CA GLY A 313 13.36 -7.94 -11.41
C GLY A 313 13.10 -8.72 -10.14
N GLY A 314 14.13 -8.85 -9.30
CA GLY A 314 14.02 -9.45 -7.98
C GLY A 314 14.73 -10.81 -7.92
N GLU A 315 14.06 -11.84 -7.41
CA GLU A 315 14.56 -13.22 -7.43
C GLU A 315 13.94 -13.98 -8.59
N GLY A 316 14.73 -14.54 -9.49
CA GLY A 316 14.22 -15.31 -10.62
C GLY A 316 15.00 -15.03 -11.89
N ASP A 317 14.66 -15.70 -12.99
CA ASP A 317 15.24 -15.39 -14.30
C ASP A 317 14.34 -14.36 -14.99
N ASP A 318 14.73 -13.09 -14.98
CA ASP A 318 13.86 -11.97 -15.36
C ASP A 318 14.19 -11.37 -16.74
N LEU A 319 13.19 -10.70 -17.33
CA LEU A 319 13.33 -9.86 -18.51
C LEU A 319 12.90 -8.43 -18.17
N LEU A 320 13.83 -7.48 -18.24
CA LEU A 320 13.54 -6.06 -18.03
C LEU A 320 13.82 -5.29 -19.33
N ASP A 321 12.84 -4.50 -19.78
CA ASP A 321 12.90 -3.63 -20.94
C ASP A 321 12.53 -2.20 -20.51
N GLY A 322 13.51 -1.29 -20.45
CA GLY A 322 13.32 0.10 -20.05
C GLY A 322 12.47 0.86 -21.06
N GLY A 323 12.79 0.73 -22.34
CA GLY A 323 12.03 1.30 -23.44
C GLY A 323 12.67 2.59 -23.94
N THR A 324 12.03 3.74 -23.73
CA THR A 324 12.59 5.04 -24.13
C THR A 324 12.74 5.94 -22.93
N GLY A 325 13.94 6.46 -22.70
CA GLY A 325 14.21 7.31 -21.55
C GLY A 325 15.57 6.95 -20.97
N SER A 326 15.91 7.57 -19.84
CA SER A 326 17.09 7.17 -19.08
C SER A 326 16.66 6.24 -17.96
N ASP A 327 16.76 4.94 -18.21
CA ASP A 327 16.17 3.93 -17.35
C ASP A 327 17.19 3.35 -16.37
N THR A 328 16.72 2.85 -15.23
CA THR A 328 17.54 2.10 -14.28
C THR A 328 16.97 0.70 -14.10
N LEU A 329 17.76 -0.30 -14.48
CA LEU A 329 17.37 -1.71 -14.47
C LEU A 329 18.20 -2.47 -13.44
N TYR A 330 17.53 -3.04 -12.43
CA TYR A 330 18.11 -3.90 -11.40
C TYR A 330 17.75 -5.36 -11.67
N ALA A 331 18.75 -6.13 -12.12
CA ALA A 331 18.57 -7.57 -12.36
C ALA A 331 18.34 -8.36 -11.05
N ASN A 332 19.07 -8.00 -9.99
CA ASN A 332 19.12 -8.78 -8.75
C ASN A 332 19.53 -10.25 -9.00
N SER A 333 18.79 -11.22 -8.47
CA SER A 333 19.24 -12.62 -8.38
C SER A 333 18.60 -13.52 -9.43
N GLY A 334 19.33 -13.82 -10.50
CA GLY A 334 19.06 -15.00 -11.32
C GLY A 334 19.76 -14.89 -12.66
N ASN A 335 19.18 -15.48 -13.71
CA ASN A 335 19.70 -15.33 -15.07
C ASN A 335 18.86 -14.34 -15.86
N ASP A 336 19.28 -13.08 -15.82
CA ASP A 336 18.45 -11.96 -16.24
C ASP A 336 18.84 -11.44 -17.63
N THR A 337 17.85 -10.93 -18.34
CA THR A 337 18.04 -10.22 -19.60
C THR A 337 17.57 -8.78 -19.45
N LEU A 338 18.48 -7.83 -19.67
CA LEU A 338 18.19 -6.40 -19.56
C LEU A 338 18.31 -5.74 -20.94
N LEU A 339 17.31 -4.93 -21.27
CA LEU A 339 17.27 -4.06 -22.44
C LEU A 339 16.97 -2.66 -21.91
N GLY A 340 17.92 -1.72 -21.95
CA GLY A 340 17.65 -0.34 -21.55
C GLY A 340 16.78 0.34 -22.58
N GLY A 341 17.18 0.23 -23.85
CA GLY A 341 16.37 0.68 -24.98
C GLY A 341 17.01 1.87 -25.65
N SER A 342 16.38 3.05 -25.59
CA SER A 342 16.97 4.29 -26.09
C SER A 342 17.06 5.34 -25.00
N GLY A 343 18.17 6.08 -24.94
CA GLY A 343 18.46 7.05 -23.90
C GLY A 343 19.74 6.65 -23.17
N ASP A 344 19.98 7.25 -22.00
CA ASP A 344 21.18 6.95 -21.21
C ASP A 344 20.80 6.03 -20.05
N ASP A 345 21.06 4.72 -20.19
CA ASP A 345 20.53 3.69 -19.31
C ASP A 345 21.56 3.19 -18.28
N GLN A 346 21.07 2.73 -17.13
CA GLN A 346 21.89 2.14 -16.08
C GLN A 346 21.48 0.70 -15.77
N TYR A 347 22.36 -0.23 -16.12
CA TYR A 347 22.27 -1.65 -15.79
C TYR A 347 22.95 -1.92 -14.47
N SER A 348 22.21 -2.39 -13.48
CA SER A 348 22.71 -2.64 -12.13
C SER A 348 22.64 -4.12 -11.77
N THR A 349 23.75 -4.65 -11.29
CA THR A 349 23.87 -6.04 -10.87
C THR A 349 24.23 -6.13 -9.39
N TRP A 350 23.56 -7.00 -8.65
CA TRP A 350 23.91 -7.35 -7.29
C TRP A 350 23.96 -8.86 -7.16
N GLY A 351 25.04 -9.41 -6.63
CA GLY A 351 25.17 -10.83 -6.33
C GLY A 351 25.98 -11.66 -7.33
N ILE A 352 26.36 -11.11 -8.49
CA ILE A 352 27.20 -11.83 -9.48
C ILE A 352 28.53 -12.25 -8.86
N ASP A 353 29.10 -11.39 -8.01
CA ASP A 353 30.41 -11.60 -7.42
C ASP A 353 30.42 -12.60 -6.23
N TYR A 354 29.28 -12.79 -5.57
CA TYR A 354 29.13 -13.59 -4.35
C TYR A 354 28.75 -15.05 -4.58
N GLY A 355 28.78 -15.53 -5.83
CA GLY A 355 28.61 -16.95 -6.14
C GLY A 355 27.15 -17.42 -6.17
N SER A 356 26.19 -16.53 -6.43
CA SER A 356 24.80 -16.90 -6.73
C SER A 356 24.68 -17.77 -8.00
N GLY A 357 25.67 -17.70 -8.90
CA GLY A 357 25.62 -18.33 -10.22
C GLY A 357 24.78 -17.53 -11.23
N SER A 358 24.38 -16.31 -10.86
CA SER A 358 23.63 -15.39 -11.71
C SER A 358 24.40 -15.03 -12.97
N ASN A 359 23.71 -15.03 -14.10
CA ASN A 359 24.26 -14.60 -15.37
C ASN A 359 23.41 -13.46 -15.93
N LEU A 360 24.07 -12.42 -16.42
CA LEU A 360 23.37 -11.29 -17.01
C LEU A 360 23.59 -11.24 -18.51
N SER A 361 22.52 -11.05 -19.27
CA SER A 361 22.57 -10.68 -20.68
C SER A 361 22.07 -9.25 -20.85
N ILE A 362 22.95 -8.34 -21.27
CA ILE A 362 22.59 -6.96 -21.61
C ILE A 362 22.46 -6.84 -23.12
N VAL A 363 21.38 -6.20 -23.58
CA VAL A 363 21.14 -5.91 -24.99
C VAL A 363 21.04 -4.40 -25.20
N GLU A 364 22.15 -3.79 -25.57
CA GLU A 364 22.16 -2.40 -26.04
C GLU A 364 21.66 -2.30 -27.49
N ASN A 365 20.65 -1.47 -27.70
CA ASN A 365 20.13 -1.17 -29.02
C ASN A 365 20.11 0.35 -29.32
N ASP A 366 20.63 1.21 -28.43
CA ASP A 366 20.66 2.64 -28.71
C ASP A 366 21.75 3.00 -29.72
N ALA A 367 21.32 3.61 -30.84
CA ALA A 367 22.21 4.14 -31.86
C ALA A 367 22.32 5.67 -31.81
N THR A 368 21.77 6.29 -30.77
CA THR A 368 21.82 7.73 -30.54
C THR A 368 23.26 8.16 -30.30
N ALA A 369 23.71 9.16 -31.06
CA ALA A 369 25.08 9.62 -30.97
C ALA A 369 25.32 10.33 -29.63
N GLY A 370 26.24 9.80 -28.82
CA GLY A 370 26.59 10.36 -27.52
C GLY A 370 25.70 9.88 -26.37
N ASN A 371 25.06 8.72 -26.54
CA ASN A 371 24.53 7.91 -25.43
C ASN A 371 25.63 7.66 -24.38
N LEU A 372 25.21 7.51 -23.13
CA LEU A 372 26.09 7.34 -21.97
C LEU A 372 25.61 6.18 -21.09
N ASP A 373 25.39 5.02 -21.71
CA ASP A 373 24.95 3.81 -21.05
C ASP A 373 25.99 3.31 -20.05
N LYS A 374 25.50 2.74 -18.95
CA LYS A 374 26.29 2.47 -17.77
C LYS A 374 25.99 1.11 -17.16
N LEU A 375 27.02 0.29 -17.01
CA LEU A 375 26.97 -0.93 -16.21
C LEU A 375 27.54 -0.67 -14.81
N VAL A 376 26.75 -0.91 -13.77
CA VAL A 376 27.16 -0.89 -12.36
C VAL A 376 27.15 -2.31 -11.82
N THR A 377 28.29 -2.78 -11.34
CA THR A 377 28.43 -4.16 -10.85
C THR A 377 29.25 -4.26 -9.57
N ASP A 378 28.93 -5.29 -8.78
CA ASP A 378 29.60 -5.68 -7.54
C ASP A 378 30.83 -6.57 -7.78
N ILE A 379 31.27 -6.73 -9.03
CA ILE A 379 32.50 -7.43 -9.34
C ILE A 379 33.71 -6.50 -9.16
N ASN A 380 34.69 -6.97 -8.39
CA ASN A 380 35.98 -6.30 -8.27
C ASN A 380 36.72 -6.23 -9.64
N PRO A 381 37.26 -5.06 -10.05
CA PRO A 381 38.00 -4.93 -11.33
C PRO A 381 39.14 -5.93 -11.54
N TYR A 382 39.84 -6.35 -10.48
CA TYR A 382 40.91 -7.37 -10.56
C TYR A 382 40.40 -8.81 -10.74
N ARG A 383 39.08 -8.98 -10.79
CA ARG A 383 38.40 -10.27 -10.92
C ARG A 383 37.58 -10.36 -12.21
N MET A 384 37.52 -9.30 -13.01
CA MET A 384 36.78 -9.29 -14.27
C MET A 384 37.63 -9.81 -15.43
N LEU A 385 37.34 -11.01 -15.91
CA LEU A 385 37.93 -11.56 -17.13
C LEU A 385 37.10 -11.14 -18.34
N PHE A 386 37.66 -10.23 -19.15
CA PHE A 386 37.06 -9.75 -20.40
C PHE A 386 37.44 -10.65 -21.58
N GLN A 387 36.45 -11.10 -22.34
CA GLN A 387 36.63 -11.98 -23.49
C GLN A 387 35.74 -11.56 -24.66
N HIS A 388 36.30 -11.64 -25.85
CA HIS A 388 35.55 -11.55 -27.11
C HIS A 388 35.02 -12.93 -27.49
N VAL A 389 33.70 -13.11 -27.51
CA VAL A 389 33.05 -14.39 -27.83
C VAL A 389 32.00 -14.19 -28.92
N GLY A 390 32.29 -14.63 -30.15
CA GLY A 390 31.38 -14.38 -31.27
C GLY A 390 31.32 -12.89 -31.59
N ASN A 391 30.15 -12.25 -31.47
CA ASN A 391 29.99 -10.79 -31.53
C ASN A 391 29.84 -10.16 -30.13
N ASP A 392 29.83 -10.95 -29.07
CA ASP A 392 29.51 -10.49 -27.72
C ASP A 392 30.77 -10.17 -26.93
N LEU A 393 30.65 -9.23 -25.99
CA LEU A 393 31.63 -9.04 -24.92
C LEU A 393 31.19 -9.86 -23.70
N SER A 394 32.03 -10.79 -23.28
CA SER A 394 31.82 -11.58 -22.06
C SER A 394 32.72 -11.07 -20.94
N ILE A 395 32.15 -10.86 -19.76
CA ILE A 395 32.82 -10.49 -18.52
C ILE A 395 32.56 -11.60 -17.52
N THR A 396 33.58 -12.41 -17.22
CA THR A 396 33.47 -13.51 -16.25
C THR A 396 34.04 -13.06 -14.89
N ALA A 397 33.31 -13.29 -13.80
CA ALA A 397 33.80 -13.03 -12.45
C ALA A 397 34.71 -14.18 -11.98
N LEU A 398 36.02 -13.96 -11.92
CA LEU A 398 36.99 -14.92 -11.39
C LEU A 398 36.69 -15.24 -9.91
N GLY A 399 36.74 -16.52 -9.54
CA GLY A 399 36.37 -16.99 -8.21
C GLY A 399 34.87 -16.93 -7.88
N GLY A 400 34.08 -16.24 -8.71
CA GLY A 400 32.63 -16.24 -8.69
C GLY A 400 32.06 -17.30 -9.63
N ALA A 401 30.74 -17.44 -9.61
CA ALA A 401 30.01 -18.40 -10.46
C ALA A 401 29.25 -17.72 -11.62
N GLY A 402 29.24 -16.38 -11.67
CA GLY A 402 28.44 -15.62 -12.62
C GLY A 402 29.22 -14.95 -13.74
N SER A 403 28.49 -14.50 -14.76
CA SER A 403 29.02 -13.79 -15.92
C SER A 403 28.07 -12.70 -16.39
N ILE A 404 28.63 -11.67 -17.02
CA ILE A 404 27.88 -10.64 -17.74
C ILE A 404 28.22 -10.77 -19.23
N VAL A 405 27.21 -10.76 -20.08
CA VAL A 405 27.35 -10.78 -21.53
C VAL A 405 26.68 -9.54 -22.09
N ILE A 406 27.44 -8.67 -22.75
CA ILE A 406 26.90 -7.55 -23.51
C ILE A 406 26.81 -7.98 -24.97
N LYS A 407 25.57 -8.05 -25.47
CA LYS A 407 25.24 -8.61 -26.78
C LYS A 407 25.67 -7.71 -27.92
N ASP A 408 26.23 -8.33 -28.96
CA ASP A 408 26.64 -7.68 -30.20
C ASP A 408 27.59 -6.48 -30.03
N TRP A 409 28.33 -6.41 -28.90
CA TRP A 409 29.36 -5.39 -28.65
C TRP A 409 30.27 -5.13 -29.86
N TYR A 410 30.73 -6.20 -30.52
CA TYR A 410 31.65 -6.10 -31.65
C TYR A 410 30.97 -5.84 -33.00
N ALA A 411 29.65 -5.68 -33.04
CA ALA A 411 28.91 -5.29 -34.24
C ALA A 411 29.02 -3.77 -34.52
N GLY A 412 29.35 -2.95 -33.52
CA GLY A 412 29.61 -1.52 -33.69
C GLY A 412 29.39 -0.73 -32.39
N ALA A 413 29.85 0.52 -32.37
CA ALA A 413 29.81 1.37 -31.18
C ALA A 413 28.39 1.64 -30.63
N SER A 414 27.34 1.55 -31.45
CA SER A 414 25.93 1.65 -31.04
C SER A 414 25.41 0.42 -30.28
N ARG A 415 26.31 -0.42 -29.77
CA ARG A 415 26.06 -1.65 -29.02
C ARG A 415 26.90 -1.68 -27.75
N HIS A 416 27.65 -0.61 -27.52
CA HIS A 416 28.51 -0.51 -26.37
C HIS A 416 27.68 0.01 -25.20
N VAL A 417 28.03 -0.48 -24.02
CA VAL A 417 27.82 0.25 -22.78
C VAL A 417 29.03 1.14 -22.59
N GLU A 418 28.87 2.46 -22.58
CA GLU A 418 29.98 3.41 -22.61
C GLU A 418 30.82 3.37 -21.34
N THR A 419 30.20 3.12 -20.18
CA THR A 419 30.89 3.10 -18.89
C THR A 419 30.59 1.85 -18.08
N ILE A 420 31.64 1.15 -17.64
CA ILE A 420 31.52 0.03 -16.70
C ILE A 420 32.12 0.44 -15.35
N LEU A 421 31.36 0.27 -14.28
CA LEU A 421 31.77 0.54 -12.90
C LEU A 421 31.85 -0.79 -12.16
N GLY A 422 33.07 -1.17 -11.82
CA GLY A 422 33.34 -2.32 -10.98
C GLY A 422 33.56 -1.87 -9.55
N SER A 423 32.92 -2.53 -8.61
CA SER A 423 33.11 -2.31 -7.18
C SER A 423 33.19 -3.65 -6.47
N GLY A 424 34.15 -3.87 -5.57
CA GLY A 424 34.18 -5.15 -4.84
C GLY A 424 35.40 -5.35 -3.95
N GLY A 425 35.24 -6.25 -2.97
CA GLY A 425 36.31 -6.62 -2.05
C GLY A 425 37.38 -7.51 -2.67
N ASP A 426 38.57 -7.56 -2.07
CA ASP A 426 39.52 -8.65 -2.33
C ASP A 426 39.03 -9.95 -1.64
N MET A 427 39.15 -11.09 -2.31
CA MET A 427 38.91 -12.42 -1.71
C MET A 427 40.18 -13.01 -1.10
N SER A 428 41.34 -12.35 -1.23
CA SER A 428 42.61 -12.83 -0.72
C SER A 428 42.90 -12.36 0.71
N GLY A 429 42.55 -13.21 1.67
CA GLY A 429 42.88 -12.99 3.08
C GLY A 429 42.02 -11.93 3.76
N ASN A 430 42.15 -11.85 5.09
CA ASN A 430 41.40 -10.95 5.95
C ASN A 430 41.85 -9.49 5.75
N THR A 431 41.53 -8.89 4.61
CA THR A 431 41.79 -7.48 4.31
C THR A 431 40.52 -6.81 3.84
N SER A 432 40.07 -5.80 4.59
CA SER A 432 38.90 -4.98 4.32
C SER A 432 39.16 -3.94 3.20
N ALA A 433 39.79 -4.36 2.11
CA ALA A 433 40.11 -3.50 0.97
C ALA A 433 39.01 -3.62 -0.10
N TRP A 434 38.37 -2.49 -0.42
CA TRP A 434 37.37 -2.36 -1.48
C TRP A 434 37.95 -1.59 -2.65
N HIS A 435 37.71 -2.11 -3.86
CA HIS A 435 38.22 -1.54 -5.09
C HIS A 435 37.07 -0.97 -5.89
N TYR A 436 37.19 0.29 -6.30
CA TYR A 436 36.28 0.96 -7.21
C TYR A 436 37.04 1.31 -8.48
N GLY A 437 36.47 1.00 -9.64
CA GLY A 437 37.06 1.35 -10.93
C GLY A 437 35.99 1.83 -11.90
N THR A 438 36.40 2.70 -12.80
CA THR A 438 35.59 3.14 -13.94
C THR A 438 36.36 2.81 -15.22
N LEU A 439 35.76 1.98 -16.07
CA LEU A 439 36.28 1.60 -17.37
C LEU A 439 35.43 2.25 -18.45
N GLN A 440 36.07 2.94 -19.38
CA GLN A 440 35.42 3.46 -20.59
C GLN A 440 35.45 2.39 -21.69
N ASP A 441 34.42 2.33 -22.53
CA ASP A 441 34.33 1.41 -23.67
C ASP A 441 35.58 1.43 -24.57
N THR A 442 36.16 2.61 -24.81
CA THR A 442 37.38 2.83 -25.59
C THR A 442 38.61 2.10 -25.04
N GLN A 443 38.57 1.66 -23.77
CA GLN A 443 39.64 0.94 -23.10
C GLN A 443 39.39 -0.57 -23.05
N VAL A 444 38.16 -1.03 -23.28
CA VAL A 444 37.76 -2.45 -23.19
C VAL A 444 38.60 -3.33 -24.12
N GLN A 445 38.83 -2.90 -25.36
CA GLN A 445 39.61 -3.71 -26.32
C GLN A 445 41.04 -3.96 -25.84
N SER A 446 41.68 -2.99 -25.17
CA SER A 446 43.03 -3.17 -24.65
C SER A 446 43.07 -4.19 -23.50
N LEU A 447 42.01 -4.28 -22.70
CA LEU A 447 41.89 -5.29 -21.67
C LEU A 447 41.63 -6.67 -22.26
N VAL A 448 40.73 -6.77 -23.23
CA VAL A 448 40.46 -8.02 -23.96
C VAL A 448 41.76 -8.56 -24.55
N ASP A 449 42.54 -7.72 -25.25
CA ASP A 449 43.83 -8.09 -25.84
C ASP A 449 44.85 -8.54 -24.78
N ALA A 450 44.92 -7.87 -23.64
CA ALA A 450 45.80 -8.22 -22.53
C ALA A 450 45.42 -9.56 -21.87
N MET A 451 44.12 -9.89 -21.86
CA MET A 451 43.57 -11.11 -21.28
C MET A 451 43.47 -12.27 -22.30
N VAL A 452 43.86 -12.06 -23.56
CA VAL A 452 43.85 -13.11 -24.58
C VAL A 452 44.69 -14.31 -24.13
N GLY A 453 44.07 -15.49 -24.17
CA GLY A 453 44.73 -16.75 -23.84
C GLY A 453 44.94 -16.96 -22.35
N PHE A 454 44.47 -16.06 -21.49
CA PHE A 454 44.39 -16.31 -20.06
C PHE A 454 43.42 -17.47 -19.81
N ALA A 455 43.90 -18.47 -19.06
CA ALA A 455 43.10 -19.59 -18.60
C ALA A 455 43.23 -19.66 -17.07
N PRO A 456 42.17 -19.31 -16.30
CA PRO A 456 42.26 -19.31 -14.85
C PRO A 456 42.51 -20.71 -14.33
N ALA A 457 43.40 -20.84 -13.34
CA ALA A 457 43.53 -22.09 -12.60
C ALA A 457 42.24 -22.37 -11.82
N PRO A 458 41.89 -23.64 -11.54
CA PRO A 458 40.72 -23.96 -10.72
C PRO A 458 40.74 -23.21 -9.38
N GLY A 459 39.69 -22.45 -9.10
CA GLY A 459 39.56 -21.64 -7.88
C GLY A 459 40.39 -20.35 -7.86
N GLN A 460 40.99 -19.94 -8.99
CA GLN A 460 41.64 -18.65 -9.08
C GLN A 460 40.61 -17.52 -8.95
N ALA A 461 40.70 -16.76 -7.85
CA ALA A 461 39.75 -15.71 -7.54
C ALA A 461 40.08 -14.35 -8.18
N GLN A 462 41.33 -14.13 -8.60
CA GLN A 462 41.76 -12.85 -9.19
C GLN A 462 42.99 -13.01 -10.11
N PHE A 463 43.28 -11.98 -10.92
CA PHE A 463 44.52 -11.91 -11.68
C PHE A 463 45.73 -11.77 -10.76
N THR A 464 46.82 -12.45 -11.10
CA THR A 464 48.07 -12.43 -10.31
C THR A 464 49.31 -12.13 -11.15
N ASP A 465 49.19 -12.17 -12.48
CA ASP A 465 50.32 -11.89 -13.35
C ASP A 465 50.52 -10.37 -13.50
N ALA A 466 51.78 -9.94 -13.43
CA ALA A 466 52.13 -8.52 -13.37
C ALA A 466 51.74 -7.75 -14.65
N THR A 467 51.66 -8.43 -15.80
CA THR A 467 51.37 -7.79 -17.08
C THR A 467 49.89 -7.43 -17.17
N THR A 468 49.00 -8.38 -16.89
CA THR A 468 47.55 -8.15 -16.87
C THR A 468 47.17 -7.17 -15.77
N LEU A 469 47.78 -7.27 -14.58
CA LEU A 469 47.53 -6.31 -13.50
C LEU A 469 47.93 -4.87 -13.87
N ALA A 470 49.02 -4.68 -14.62
CA ALA A 470 49.40 -3.36 -15.10
C ALA A 470 48.38 -2.81 -16.12
N ALA A 471 47.86 -3.66 -17.02
CA ALA A 471 46.82 -3.29 -17.97
C ALA A 471 45.50 -2.93 -17.27
N ILE A 472 45.08 -3.71 -16.27
CA ILE A 472 43.90 -3.44 -15.44
C ILE A 472 44.02 -2.07 -14.76
N ASN A 473 45.14 -1.80 -14.07
CA ASN A 473 45.38 -0.53 -13.41
C ASN A 473 45.37 0.67 -14.35
N GLN A 474 45.92 0.50 -15.56
CA GLN A 474 45.95 1.55 -16.57
C GLN A 474 44.56 1.87 -17.12
N ALA A 475 43.71 0.86 -17.28
CA ALA A 475 42.39 1.01 -17.87
C ALA A 475 41.36 1.58 -16.87
N TRP A 476 41.29 1.02 -15.66
CA TRP A 476 40.16 1.21 -14.74
C TRP A 476 40.23 2.45 -13.83
N ALA A 477 41.35 3.18 -13.81
CA ALA A 477 41.58 4.27 -12.86
C ALA A 477 41.22 3.89 -11.40
N ILE A 478 41.66 2.71 -10.95
CA ILE A 478 41.20 2.08 -9.71
C ILE A 478 41.54 2.93 -8.48
N THR A 479 40.54 3.11 -7.62
CA THR A 479 40.70 3.64 -6.26
C THR A 479 40.49 2.50 -5.27
N THR A 480 41.44 2.34 -4.32
CA THR A 480 41.34 1.36 -3.23
C THR A 480 41.02 2.08 -1.94
N GLU A 481 39.93 1.69 -1.30
CA GLU A 481 39.60 2.08 0.07
C GLU A 481 39.91 0.95 1.04
N TYR A 482 40.47 1.31 2.20
CA TYR A 482 40.75 0.37 3.28
C TYR A 482 39.81 0.69 4.45
N TYR A 483 38.96 -0.26 4.79
CA TYR A 483 38.15 -0.17 6.01
C TYR A 483 38.96 -0.72 7.19
N SER A 484 39.00 0.00 8.29
CA SER A 484 39.46 -0.56 9.57
C SER A 484 38.22 -0.95 10.37
N ASP A 485 38.19 -2.17 10.90
CA ASP A 485 37.22 -2.57 11.93
C ASP A 485 37.21 -1.60 13.14
#